data_AF-A0A553MSV7-F1
#
_entry.id   AF-A0A553MSV7-F1
#
_cell.length_a   1.000
_cell.length_b   1.000
_cell.length_c   1.000
_cell.angle_alpha   90.00
_cell.angle_beta   90.00
_cell.angle_gamma   90.00
#
_symmetry.space_group_name_H-M   'P 1'
#
loop_
_entity.id
_entity.type
_entity.pdbx_description
1 polymer ?
#
loop_
_entity_poly.entity_id
_entity_poly.type
_entity_poly.pdbx_seq_one_letter_code
_entity_poly.pdbx_strand_id
1 'polypeptide(L)' 'MKKVESIKRRRQAQFIVNRLKKGKELEKAAVITEVKKNIHLIKAPHAGQAKQLEDKMVQKLAEDVEMED' A
#
# COMPACT_ATOMS: atom_id res chain seq x y z
N MET A 1 29.84 8.02 -39.34
CA MET A 1 28.46 7.62 -39.00
C MET A 1 28.27 7.10 -37.57
N LYS A 2 29.15 6.23 -37.04
CA LYS A 2 29.00 5.62 -35.69
C LYS A 2 28.75 6.60 -34.52
N LYS A 3 29.38 7.78 -34.53
CA LYS A 3 29.20 8.82 -33.48
C LYS A 3 27.82 9.46 -33.50
N VAL A 4 27.20 9.59 -34.69
CA VAL A 4 25.85 10.15 -34.83
C VAL A 4 24.82 9.14 -34.31
N GLU A 5 25.00 7.87 -34.62
CA GLU A 5 24.11 6.79 -34.15
C GLU A 5 24.15 6.64 -32.62
N SER A 6 25.33 6.72 -32.01
CA SER A 6 25.45 6.65 -30.54
C SER A 6 24.76 7.84 -29.86
N ILE A 7 24.89 9.05 -30.42
CA ILE A 7 24.18 10.24 -29.92
C ILE A 7 22.67 10.06 -30.07
N LYS A 8 22.20 9.54 -31.20
CA LYS A 8 20.78 9.29 -31.44
C LYS A 8 20.20 8.29 -30.44
N ARG A 9 20.87 7.15 -30.25
CA ARG A 9 20.48 6.12 -29.27
C ARG A 9 20.44 6.68 -27.84
N ARG A 10 21.45 7.44 -27.44
CA ARG A 10 21.51 8.07 -26.11
C ARG A 10 20.34 9.03 -25.88
N ARG A 11 20.02 9.88 -26.87
CA ARG A 11 18.89 10.82 -26.77
C ARG A 11 17.54 10.10 -26.69
N GLN A 12 17.35 9.05 -27.49
CA GLN A 12 16.12 8.24 -27.45
C GLN A 12 15.97 7.52 -26.10
N ALA A 13 17.03 6.91 -25.59
CA ALA A 13 17.01 6.27 -24.27
C ALA A 13 16.67 7.27 -23.16
N GLN A 14 17.27 8.47 -23.18
CA GLN A 14 16.97 9.51 -22.21
C GLN A 14 15.50 9.98 -22.29
N PHE A 15 14.98 10.14 -23.51
CA PHE A 15 13.58 10.52 -23.72
C PHE A 15 12.61 9.47 -23.15
N ILE A 16 12.90 8.18 -23.39
CA ILE A 16 12.11 7.06 -22.85
C ILE A 16 12.13 7.08 -21.32
N VAL A 17 13.32 7.19 -20.70
CA VAL A 17 13.45 7.21 -19.23
C VAL A 17 12.71 8.39 -18.61
N ASN A 18 12.84 9.57 -19.20
CA ASN A 18 12.16 10.77 -18.70
C ASN A 18 10.63 10.61 -18.75
N ARG A 19 10.11 10.04 -19.83
CA ARG A 19 8.67 9.77 -19.99
C ARG A 19 8.18 8.74 -18.97
N LEU A 20 8.92 7.65 -18.76
CA LEU A 20 8.59 6.62 -17.77
C LEU A 20 8.61 7.18 -16.34
N LYS A 21 9.58 8.02 -16.01
CA LYS A 21 9.66 8.69 -14.70
C LYS A 21 8.43 9.55 -14.43
N LYS A 22 7.97 10.30 -15.45
CA LYS A 22 6.76 11.12 -15.33
C LYS A 22 5.49 10.28 -15.13
N GLY A 23 5.39 9.14 -15.82
CA GLY A 23 4.29 8.18 -15.61
C GLY A 23 4.18 7.73 -14.15
N LYS A 24 5.31 7.37 -13.52
CA LYS A 24 5.34 6.97 -12.11
C LYS A 24 4.92 8.08 -11.14
N GLU A 25 5.24 9.34 -11.44
CA GLU A 25 4.79 10.49 -10.63
C GLU A 25 3.27 10.64 -10.67
N LEU A 26 2.67 10.53 -11.86
CA LEU A 26 1.22 10.61 -12.04
C LEU A 26 0.50 9.43 -11.37
N GLU A 27 1.05 8.23 -11.49
CA GLU A 27 0.55 7.03 -10.82
C GLU A 27 0.55 7.20 -9.31
N LYS A 28 1.66 7.66 -8.72
CA LYS A 28 1.74 7.94 -7.27
C LYS A 28 0.68 8.94 -6.82
N ALA A 29 0.49 10.03 -7.56
CA ALA A 29 -0.52 11.03 -7.24
C ALA A 29 -1.94 10.44 -7.32
N ALA A 30 -2.23 9.67 -8.37
CA ALA A 30 -3.51 9.00 -8.56
C ALA A 30 -3.81 8.00 -7.43
N VAL A 31 -2.83 7.17 -7.05
CA VAL A 31 -2.97 6.21 -5.94
C VAL A 31 -3.29 6.92 -4.63
N ILE A 32 -2.60 8.02 -4.31
CA ILE A 32 -2.91 8.81 -3.10
C ILE A 32 -4.35 9.34 -3.16
N THR A 33 -4.78 9.88 -4.30
CA THR A 33 -6.15 10.36 -4.47
C THR A 33 -7.18 9.24 -4.33
N GLU A 34 -6.91 8.08 -4.90
CA GLU A 34 -7.79 6.90 -4.84
C GLU A 34 -7.93 6.39 -3.41
N VAL A 35 -6.81 6.21 -2.70
CA VAL A 35 -6.82 5.78 -1.28
C VAL A 35 -7.56 6.79 -0.41
N LYS A 36 -7.38 8.10 -0.64
CA LYS A 36 -8.13 9.13 0.12
C LYS A 36 -9.63 9.07 -0.15
N LYS A 37 -10.06 8.85 -1.39
CA LYS A 37 -11.48 8.73 -1.76
C LYS A 37 -12.11 7.44 -1.21
N ASN A 38 -11.39 6.33 -1.36
CA ASN A 38 -11.88 4.99 -1.05
C ASN A 38 -11.43 4.49 0.33
N ILE A 39 -10.99 5.39 1.21
CA ILE A 39 -10.43 5.05 2.53
C ILE A 39 -11.42 4.22 3.36
N HIS A 40 -12.72 4.44 3.15
CA HIS A 40 -13.82 3.77 3.82
C HIS A 40 -13.98 2.29 3.43
N LEU A 41 -13.53 1.90 2.22
CA LEU A 41 -13.57 0.50 1.77
C LEU A 41 -12.42 -0.32 2.37
N ILE A 42 -11.39 0.34 2.88
CA ILE A 42 -10.24 -0.31 3.48
C ILE A 42 -10.55 -0.53 4.96
N LYS A 43 -10.71 -1.80 5.34
CA LYS A 43 -10.74 -2.19 6.75
C LYS A 43 -9.36 -1.91 7.33
N ALA A 44 -9.27 -0.98 8.28
CA ALA A 44 -7.99 -0.64 8.87
C ALA A 44 -7.35 -1.89 9.52
N PRO A 45 -6.02 -2.04 9.53
CA PRO A 45 -5.36 -3.24 10.08
C PRO A 45 -5.73 -3.53 11.54
N HIS A 46 -6.11 -2.49 12.28
CA HIS A 46 -6.57 -2.56 13.67
C HIS A 46 -8.09 -2.71 13.81
N ALA A 47 -8.86 -2.54 12.74
CA ALA A 47 -10.31 -2.71 12.74
C ALA A 47 -10.63 -4.21 12.91
N GLY A 48 -10.78 -4.64 14.15
CA GLY A 48 -10.95 -6.04 14.54
C GLY A 48 -10.09 -6.46 15.73
N GLN A 49 -9.02 -5.70 16.03
CA GLN A 49 -8.17 -5.97 17.20
C GLN A 49 -8.93 -5.75 18.52
N ALA A 50 -9.78 -4.73 18.60
CA ALA A 50 -10.63 -4.49 19.76
C ALA A 50 -11.57 -5.69 20.02
N LYS A 51 -12.25 -6.17 18.97
CA LYS A 51 -13.11 -7.36 19.06
C LYS A 51 -12.34 -8.62 19.49
N GLN A 52 -11.15 -8.83 18.94
CA GLN A 52 -10.28 -9.96 19.32
C GLN A 52 -9.79 -9.87 20.78
N LEU A 53 -9.54 -8.66 21.28
CA LEU A 53 -9.17 -8.41 22.68
C LEU A 53 -10.34 -8.68 23.61
N GLU A 54 -11.54 -8.20 23.25
CA GLU A 54 -12.78 -8.48 23.97
C GLU A 54 -13.06 -9.99 24.02
N ASP A 55 -12.96 -10.70 22.89
CA ASP A 55 -13.17 -12.15 22.83
C ASP A 55 -12.17 -12.91 23.72
N LYS A 56 -10.90 -12.48 23.76
CA LYS A 56 -9.87 -13.06 24.65
C LYS A 56 -10.13 -12.78 26.12
N MET A 57 -10.63 -11.59 26.46
CA MET A 57 -11.01 -11.26 27.83
C MET A 57 -12.20 -12.09 28.29
N VAL A 58 -13.19 -12.29 27.42
CA VAL A 58 -14.37 -13.14 27.70
C VAL A 58 -13.96 -14.60 27.88
N GLN A 59 -13.05 -15.14 27.06
CA GLN A 59 -12.52 -16.49 27.24
C GLN A 59 -11.79 -16.68 28.56
N LYS A 60 -10.92 -15.73 28.95
CA LYS A 60 -10.25 -15.76 30.26
C LYS A 60 -11.24 -15.74 31.42
N LEU A 61 -12.25 -14.87 31.36
CA LEU A 61 -13.27 -14.81 32.40
C LEU A 61 -14.05 -16.13 32.51
N ALA A 62 -14.32 -16.80 31.38
CA ALA A 62 -14.99 -18.10 31.39
C ALA A 62 -14.10 -19.20 31.98
N GLU A 63 -12.81 -19.23 31.64
CA GLU A 63 -11.83 -20.17 32.21
C GLU A 63 -11.65 -19.97 33.72
N ASP A 64 -11.60 -18.72 34.18
CA ASP A 64 -11.44 -18.39 35.61
C ASP A 64 -12.68 -18.81 36.42
N VAL A 65 -13.88 -18.71 35.85
CA VAL A 65 -15.14 -19.15 36.49
C VAL A 65 -15.25 -20.68 36.54
N GLU A 66 -14.84 -21.39 35.48
CA GLU A 66 -14.83 -22.87 35.47
C GLU A 66 -13.80 -23.49 36.44
N MET A 67 -12.82 -22.71 36.89
CA MET A 67 -11.79 -23.14 37.85
C MET A 67 -12.17 -22.89 39.32
N GLU A 68 -13.26 -22.16 39.59
CA GLU A 68 -13.76 -21.84 40.94
C GLU A 68 -14.87 -22.80 41.45
N ASP A 69 -15.42 -23.67 40.58
CA ASP A 69 -16.38 -24.75 40.90
C ASP A 69 -15.71 -26.13 41.06
#